data_AF-L7WBK5-F1
#
_entry.id   AF-L7WBK5-F1
#
_cell.length_a   1.000
_cell.length_b   1.000
_cell.length_c   1.000
_cell.angle_alpha   90.00
_cell.angle_beta   90.00
_cell.angle_gamma   90.00
#
_symmetry.space_group_name_H-M   'P 1'
#
loop_
_entity.id
_entity.type
_entity.pdbx_description
1 polymer ?
#
loop_
_entity_poly.entity_id
_entity_poly.type
_entity_poly.pdbx_seq_one_letter_code
_entity_poly.pdbx_strand_id
1 'polypeptide(L)'
;MKNIKYVTTFILLAFCFSSCTIEDDDNDGDPVEELSTDPLMGQVYGENFTVVGGTSRFLSLNGEDVIRVLLYDVQVDCTNNESSIISINLPRQIGIHEAGVTGSINDPNSTSFQSLINFKVEVVSFNNTEVTARVLIDRPSINSFVNGTFTVPFCM
;
A
#
# COMPACT_ATOMS: atom_id res chain seq x y z
N MET A 1 -38.02 -32.18 35.46
CA MET A 1 -38.73 -31.92 34.19
C MET A 1 -39.14 -30.46 34.15
N LYS A 2 -38.93 -29.80 33.00
CA LYS A 2 -39.33 -28.45 32.58
C LYS A 2 -38.60 -27.24 33.19
N ASN A 3 -37.59 -26.84 32.41
CA ASN A 3 -37.10 -25.48 32.18
C ASN A 3 -38.22 -24.49 31.80
N ILE A 4 -37.98 -23.20 32.01
CA ILE A 4 -38.38 -21.98 31.22
C ILE A 4 -38.02 -20.78 32.12
N LYS A 5 -36.84 -20.15 32.00
CA LYS A 5 -36.45 -19.00 31.14
C LYS A 5 -37.48 -17.85 31.10
N TYR A 6 -37.08 -16.63 31.47
CA TYR A 6 -36.89 -15.48 30.56
C TYR A 6 -36.54 -14.20 31.34
N VAL A 7 -35.53 -13.47 30.81
CA VAL A 7 -35.51 -12.00 30.60
C VAL A 7 -35.48 -11.16 31.89
N THR A 8 -34.46 -10.35 32.17
CA THR A 8 -34.18 -9.00 31.63
C THR A 8 -32.95 -8.54 32.47
N THR A 9 -31.86 -7.93 32.00
CA THR A 9 -31.74 -6.56 31.47
C THR A 9 -30.26 -6.36 31.13
N PHE A 10 -30.02 -5.88 29.92
CA PHE A 10 -28.72 -5.54 29.36
C PHE A 10 -28.39 -4.09 29.78
N ILE A 11 -27.37 -3.88 30.62
CA ILE A 11 -26.89 -2.52 30.95
C ILE A 11 -25.65 -2.25 30.10
N LEU A 12 -25.89 -1.53 29.00
CA LEU A 12 -24.89 -0.83 28.21
C LEU A 12 -24.34 0.33 29.05
N LEU A 13 -23.05 0.33 29.34
CA LEU A 13 -22.36 1.51 29.87
C LEU A 13 -21.17 1.83 28.96
N ALA A 14 -21.48 2.56 27.88
CA ALA A 14 -20.50 3.16 27.01
C ALA A 14 -19.96 4.43 27.69
N PHE A 15 -18.76 4.37 28.23
CA PHE A 15 -17.99 5.56 28.60
C PHE A 15 -17.15 5.99 27.41
N CYS A 16 -17.75 6.77 26.52
CA CYS A 16 -17.01 7.61 25.58
C CYS A 16 -16.88 8.99 26.22
N PHE A 17 -15.72 9.28 26.82
CA PHE A 17 -15.27 10.65 27.00
C PHE A 17 -14.20 10.94 25.97
N SER A 18 -14.64 11.64 24.93
CA SER A 18 -13.84 12.41 24.01
C SER A 18 -13.10 13.52 24.76
N SER A 19 -11.78 13.55 24.66
CA SER A 19 -10.99 14.77 24.87
C SER A 19 -10.08 14.98 23.67
N CYS A 20 -10.66 15.54 22.60
CA CYS A 20 -9.90 16.31 21.63
C CYS A 20 -9.74 17.71 22.20
N THR A 21 -8.55 18.05 22.69
CA THR A 21 -8.10 19.44 22.72
C THR A 21 -7.57 19.74 21.33
N ILE A 22 -8.39 20.39 20.51
CA ILE A 22 -7.94 21.03 19.28
C ILE A 22 -7.42 22.39 19.72
N GLU A 23 -6.11 22.52 19.77
CA GLU A 23 -5.46 23.82 19.69
C GLU A 23 -5.35 24.15 18.20
N ASP A 24 -5.96 25.28 17.83
CA ASP A 24 -5.86 25.89 16.52
C ASP A 24 -4.40 26.27 16.26
N ASP A 25 -3.75 25.61 15.31
CA ASP A 25 -2.54 26.12 14.66
C ASP A 25 -2.82 26.15 13.17
N ASP A 26 -3.15 27.35 12.68
CA ASP A 26 -3.30 27.70 11.27
C ASP A 26 -1.95 27.53 10.56
N ASN A 27 -1.58 26.29 10.26
CA ASN A 27 -0.63 25.98 9.22
C ASN A 27 -1.42 25.57 7.99
N ASP A 28 -1.71 26.58 7.16
CA ASP A 28 -2.21 26.47 5.79
C ASP A 28 -1.08 25.92 4.87
N GLY A 29 -0.53 24.76 5.27
CA GLY A 29 0.25 23.90 4.41
C GLY A 29 -0.72 22.92 3.78
N ASP A 30 -0.67 22.75 2.45
CA ASP A 30 -1.34 21.65 1.77
C ASP A 30 -1.20 20.38 2.61
N PRO A 31 -2.27 19.59 2.83
CA PRO A 31 -2.17 18.35 3.57
C PRO A 31 -1.13 17.50 2.85
N VAL A 32 0.07 17.38 3.43
CA VAL A 32 1.10 16.49 2.94
C VAL A 32 0.47 15.12 2.99
N GLU A 33 0.10 14.56 1.84
CA GLU A 33 -0.54 13.26 1.80
C GLU A 33 0.36 12.25 2.51
N GLU A 34 -0.16 11.73 3.62
CA GLU A 34 0.59 10.88 4.54
C GLU A 34 0.55 9.44 4.01
N LEU A 35 1.68 8.74 4.18
CA LEU A 35 1.75 7.32 3.85
C LEU A 35 0.86 6.55 4.81
N SER A 36 -0.17 5.89 4.28
CA SER A 36 -1.09 5.12 5.12
C SER A 36 -0.42 3.86 5.68
N THR A 37 -0.77 3.54 6.92
CA THR A 37 -0.38 2.28 7.59
C THR A 37 -1.38 1.14 7.35
N ASP A 38 -2.52 1.44 6.71
CA ASP A 38 -3.52 0.45 6.32
C ASP A 38 -3.02 -0.39 5.13
N PRO A 39 -3.64 -1.56 4.84
CA PRO A 39 -3.33 -2.33 3.64
C PRO A 39 -3.44 -1.48 2.36
N LEU A 40 -2.51 -1.68 1.42
CA LEU A 40 -2.48 -0.93 0.16
C LEU A 40 -3.76 -1.15 -0.66
N MET A 41 -4.51 -0.06 -0.84
CA MET A 41 -5.75 -0.05 -1.62
C MET A 41 -5.98 1.31 -2.29
N GLY A 42 -6.96 1.35 -3.19
CA GLY A 42 -7.38 2.57 -3.86
C GLY A 42 -8.01 2.28 -5.23
N GLN A 43 -7.62 3.05 -6.24
CA GLN A 43 -8.07 2.92 -7.62
C GLN A 43 -6.91 2.89 -8.60
N VAL A 44 -7.06 2.08 -9.64
CA VAL A 44 -6.15 1.97 -10.78
C VAL A 44 -6.97 2.07 -12.05
N TYR A 45 -6.78 3.14 -12.84
CA TYR A 45 -7.60 3.44 -14.02
C TYR A 45 -9.10 3.56 -13.71
N GLY A 46 -9.44 4.06 -12.52
CA GLY A 46 -10.82 4.18 -12.02
C GLY A 46 -11.43 2.88 -11.49
N GLU A 47 -10.73 1.75 -11.59
CA GLU A 47 -11.16 0.48 -11.03
C GLU A 47 -10.64 0.32 -9.61
N ASN A 48 -11.47 -0.22 -8.71
CA ASN A 48 -11.04 -0.47 -7.34
C ASN A 48 -9.90 -1.50 -7.32
N PHE A 49 -8.85 -1.17 -6.58
CA PHE A 49 -7.67 -2.01 -6.41
C PHE A 49 -7.44 -2.27 -4.92
N THR A 50 -7.11 -3.50 -4.59
CA THR A 50 -6.63 -3.90 -3.27
C THR A 50 -5.51 -4.90 -3.49
N VAL A 51 -4.35 -4.67 -2.88
CA VAL A 51 -3.27 -5.64 -3.00
C VAL A 51 -3.67 -6.93 -2.29
N VAL A 52 -3.54 -8.06 -2.99
CA VAL A 52 -3.78 -9.40 -2.42
C VAL A 52 -2.48 -10.18 -2.38
N GLY A 53 -1.63 -10.01 -3.39
CA GLY A 53 -0.35 -10.71 -3.50
C GLY A 53 0.73 -9.86 -4.14
N GLY A 54 1.95 -10.34 -4.03
CA GLY A 54 3.08 -9.72 -4.68
C GLY A 54 4.33 -10.56 -4.61
N THR A 55 5.35 -10.12 -5.35
CA THR A 55 6.67 -10.71 -5.36
C THR A 55 7.71 -9.61 -5.31
N SER A 56 8.91 -9.95 -4.85
CA SER A 56 10.04 -9.06 -4.88
C SER A 56 11.33 -9.77 -5.26
N ARG A 57 12.31 -9.03 -5.78
CA ARG A 57 13.66 -9.53 -6.06
C ARG A 57 14.67 -8.40 -6.03
N PHE A 58 15.92 -8.73 -5.73
CA PHE A 58 17.02 -7.81 -5.95
C PHE A 58 17.30 -7.68 -7.45
N LEU A 59 17.58 -6.46 -7.89
CA LEU A 59 17.96 -6.16 -9.26
C LEU A 59 19.06 -5.10 -9.23
N SER A 60 19.97 -5.14 -10.19
CA SER A 60 20.90 -4.04 -10.44
C SER A 60 20.42 -3.26 -11.65
N LEU A 61 20.08 -1.98 -11.45
CA LEU A 61 19.66 -1.06 -12.51
C LEU A 61 20.68 0.08 -12.59
N ASN A 62 21.32 0.24 -13.76
CA ASN A 62 22.33 1.29 -13.99
C ASN A 62 23.47 1.32 -12.95
N GLY A 63 23.80 0.17 -12.35
CA GLY A 63 24.83 0.05 -11.32
C GLY A 63 24.33 0.28 -9.88
N GLU A 64 23.03 0.51 -9.68
CA GLU A 64 22.41 0.64 -8.37
C GLU A 64 21.61 -0.61 -8.01
N ASP A 65 21.78 -1.08 -6.76
CA ASP A 65 20.98 -2.17 -6.22
C ASP A 65 19.61 -1.67 -5.78
N VAL A 66 18.56 -2.23 -6.38
CA VAL A 66 17.16 -1.94 -6.07
C VAL A 66 16.41 -3.21 -5.67
N ILE A 67 15.32 -3.03 -4.93
CA ILE A 67 14.33 -4.09 -4.69
C ILE A 67 13.19 -3.86 -5.68
N ARG A 68 13.09 -4.73 -6.69
CA ARG A 68 11.94 -4.70 -7.59
C ARG A 68 10.78 -5.43 -6.92
N VAL A 69 9.64 -4.76 -6.83
CA VAL A 69 8.38 -5.24 -6.27
C VAL A 69 7.33 -5.30 -7.38
N LEU A 70 6.57 -6.39 -7.43
CA LEU A 70 5.43 -6.59 -8.31
C LEU A 70 4.20 -6.86 -7.44
N LEU A 71 3.12 -6.10 -7.64
CA LEU A 71 1.89 -6.17 -6.86
C LEU A 71 0.70 -6.58 -7.73
N TYR A 72 -0.18 -7.39 -7.14
CA TYR A 72 -1.30 -8.04 -7.79
C TYR A 72 -2.56 -7.90 -6.92
N ASP A 73 -3.71 -7.89 -7.58
CA ASP A 73 -5.05 -7.96 -6.98
C ASP A 73 -5.52 -9.40 -6.72
N VAL A 74 -4.66 -10.38 -7.02
CA VAL A 74 -4.86 -11.80 -6.75
C VAL A 74 -3.69 -12.35 -5.94
N GLN A 75 -3.91 -13.48 -5.27
CA GLN A 75 -2.82 -14.19 -4.61
C GLN A 75 -1.87 -14.74 -5.68
N VAL A 76 -0.58 -14.46 -5.51
CA VAL A 76 0.48 -14.96 -6.40
C VAL A 76 1.59 -15.63 -5.60
N ASP A 77 2.39 -16.43 -6.29
CA ASP A 77 3.65 -16.97 -5.80
C ASP A 77 4.81 -16.59 -6.73
N CYS A 78 6.03 -17.04 -6.39
CA CYS A 78 7.24 -16.75 -7.17
C CYS A 78 7.30 -17.44 -8.53
N THR A 79 6.35 -18.32 -8.85
CA THR A 79 6.27 -19.00 -10.15
C THR A 79 5.24 -18.35 -11.08
N ASN A 80 4.53 -17.34 -10.59
CA ASN A 80 3.47 -16.70 -11.35
C ASN A 80 4.03 -15.88 -12.54
N ASN A 81 3.40 -16.06 -13.71
CA ASN A 81 3.69 -15.33 -14.95
C ASN A 81 2.62 -14.28 -15.29
N GLU A 82 1.63 -14.08 -14.43
CA GLU A 82 0.63 -13.03 -14.60
C GLU A 82 1.29 -11.64 -14.62
N SER A 83 0.65 -10.71 -15.34
CA SER A 83 1.03 -9.30 -15.36
C SER A 83 0.67 -8.65 -14.03
N SER A 84 1.65 -8.01 -13.38
CA SER A 84 1.41 -7.22 -12.17
C SER A 84 0.59 -5.97 -12.49
N ILE A 85 -0.26 -5.50 -11.58
CA ILE A 85 -0.96 -4.22 -11.71
C ILE A 85 -0.02 -3.05 -11.42
N ILE A 86 0.83 -3.18 -10.39
CA ILE A 86 1.82 -2.16 -10.02
C ILE A 86 3.20 -2.81 -9.97
N SER A 87 4.20 -2.20 -10.60
CA SER A 87 5.61 -2.56 -10.49
C SER A 87 6.38 -1.38 -9.92
N ILE A 88 7.21 -1.61 -8.91
CA ILE A 88 7.98 -0.57 -8.23
C ILE A 88 9.44 -1.02 -8.10
N ASN A 89 10.39 -0.11 -8.31
CA ASN A 89 11.78 -0.27 -7.95
C ASN A 89 12.06 0.58 -6.72
N LEU A 90 12.29 -0.07 -5.59
CA LEU A 90 12.57 0.54 -4.30
C LEU A 90 14.07 0.66 -4.07
N PRO A 91 14.55 1.75 -3.46
CA PRO A 91 15.91 1.82 -2.92
C PRO A 91 16.14 0.70 -1.90
N ARG A 92 17.34 0.12 -1.89
CA ARG A 92 17.73 -0.88 -0.88
C ARG A 92 18.15 -0.22 0.45
N GLN A 93 17.34 0.70 0.93
CA GLN A 93 17.59 1.50 2.13
C GLN A 93 16.28 1.71 2.88
N ILE A 94 16.27 1.44 4.18
CA ILE A 94 15.12 1.72 5.05
C ILE A 94 14.95 3.23 5.21
N GLY A 95 13.70 3.70 5.17
CA GLY A 95 13.35 5.11 5.33
C GLY A 95 12.38 5.61 4.26
N ILE A 96 12.06 6.91 4.31
CA ILE A 96 11.20 7.60 3.36
C ILE A 96 12.03 8.06 2.16
N HIS A 97 11.49 7.82 0.96
CA HIS A 97 12.09 8.13 -0.33
C HIS A 97 11.05 8.81 -1.22
N GLU A 98 11.41 9.95 -1.80
CA GLU A 98 10.60 10.66 -2.79
C GLU A 98 11.31 10.79 -4.14
N ALA A 99 12.65 10.63 -4.15
CA ALA A 99 13.48 10.65 -5.34
C ALA A 99 14.05 9.25 -5.61
N GLY A 100 14.28 8.92 -6.89
CA GLY A 100 14.91 7.66 -7.30
C GLY A 100 13.99 6.44 -7.26
N VAL A 101 12.77 6.59 -6.72
CA VAL A 101 11.73 5.57 -6.82
C VAL A 101 11.11 5.63 -8.22
N THR A 102 11.10 4.49 -8.91
CA THR A 102 10.54 4.36 -10.26
C THR A 102 9.59 3.17 -10.32
N GLY A 103 8.70 3.16 -11.30
CA GLY A 103 7.76 2.06 -11.43
C GLY A 103 6.84 2.21 -12.64
N SER A 104 5.81 1.37 -12.67
CA SER A 104 4.71 1.46 -13.61
C SER A 104 3.41 1.03 -12.95
N ILE A 105 2.31 1.58 -13.45
CA ILE A 105 0.95 1.14 -13.19
C ILE A 105 0.36 0.67 -14.51
N ASN A 106 -0.11 -0.57 -14.55
CA ASN A 106 -0.66 -1.21 -15.73
C ASN A 106 -2.19 -1.09 -15.69
N ASP A 107 -2.79 -0.82 -16.84
CA ASP A 107 -4.25 -0.81 -16.98
C ASP A 107 -4.76 -2.26 -16.88
N PRO A 108 -5.63 -2.60 -15.90
CA PRO A 108 -6.16 -3.96 -15.77
C PRO A 108 -7.00 -4.40 -16.97
N ASN A 109 -7.50 -3.45 -17.78
CA ASN A 109 -8.39 -3.69 -18.90
C ASN A 109 -7.71 -3.50 -20.28
N SER A 110 -6.42 -3.17 -20.33
CA SER A 110 -5.68 -3.01 -21.59
C SER A 110 -4.20 -3.37 -21.47
N THR A 111 -3.44 -3.25 -22.56
CA THR A 111 -1.97 -3.42 -22.53
C THR A 111 -1.23 -2.12 -22.25
N SER A 112 -1.97 -1.05 -21.94
CA SER A 112 -1.40 0.27 -21.65
C SER A 112 -0.80 0.30 -20.26
N PHE A 113 0.22 1.14 -20.08
CA PHE A 113 0.79 1.41 -18.77
C PHE A 113 1.18 2.87 -18.67
N GLN A 114 1.28 3.36 -17.44
CA GLN A 114 1.83 4.67 -17.13
C GLN A 114 3.09 4.51 -16.29
N SER A 115 4.17 5.17 -16.70
CA SER A 115 5.39 5.23 -15.92
C SER A 115 5.19 6.06 -14.66
N LEU A 116 5.74 5.58 -13.55
CA LEU A 116 5.78 6.27 -12.26
C LEU A 116 7.22 6.71 -12.00
N ILE A 117 7.40 7.99 -11.70
CA ILE A 117 8.68 8.58 -11.30
C ILE A 117 8.46 9.43 -10.05
N ASN A 118 9.44 9.43 -9.15
CA ASN A 118 9.51 10.30 -7.97
C ASN A 118 8.19 10.39 -7.20
N PHE A 119 7.72 9.23 -6.71
CA PHE A 119 6.55 9.14 -5.85
C PHE A 119 6.97 8.69 -4.45
N LYS A 120 6.14 9.01 -3.47
CA LYS A 120 6.47 8.84 -2.06
C LYS A 120 6.36 7.37 -1.65
N VAL A 121 7.44 6.84 -1.12
CA VAL A 121 7.52 5.48 -0.57
C VAL A 121 8.31 5.47 0.71
N GLU A 122 7.88 4.70 1.69
CA GLU A 122 8.70 4.33 2.84
C GLU A 122 9.06 2.85 2.76
N VAL A 123 10.35 2.54 2.68
CA VAL A 123 10.82 1.18 2.89
C VAL A 123 10.90 0.95 4.39
N VAL A 124 9.98 0.18 4.94
CA VAL A 124 9.86 -0.06 6.38
C VAL A 124 10.87 -1.12 6.82
N SER A 125 10.94 -2.23 6.08
CA SER A 125 11.87 -3.32 6.35
C SER A 125 12.10 -4.16 5.11
N PHE A 126 13.26 -4.82 5.04
CA PHE A 126 13.51 -5.90 4.10
C PHE A 126 14.55 -6.86 4.68
N ASN A 127 14.43 -8.13 4.31
CA ASN A 127 15.38 -9.18 4.67
C ASN A 127 15.47 -10.18 3.51
N ASN A 128 15.94 -11.41 3.74
CA ASN A 128 16.07 -12.41 2.69
C ASN A 128 14.76 -13.14 2.35
N THR A 129 13.67 -12.88 3.09
CA THR A 129 12.38 -13.56 2.93
C THR A 129 11.29 -12.63 2.44
N GLU A 130 11.30 -11.35 2.83
CA GLU A 130 10.25 -10.39 2.46
C GLU A 130 10.75 -8.94 2.47
N VAL A 131 9.95 -8.06 1.85
CA VAL A 131 10.03 -6.61 1.94
C VAL A 131 8.68 -6.06 2.37
N THR A 132 8.71 -5.11 3.31
CA THR A 132 7.54 -4.31 3.72
C THR A 132 7.78 -2.86 3.39
N ALA A 133 6.83 -2.23 2.69
CA ALA A 133 6.89 -0.83 2.33
C ALA A 133 5.52 -0.18 2.35
N ARG A 134 5.51 1.14 2.48
CA ARG A 134 4.32 1.99 2.32
C ARG A 134 4.47 2.81 1.06
N VAL A 135 3.40 2.99 0.32
CA VAL A 135 3.43 3.75 -0.94
C VAL A 135 2.22 4.65 -1.03
N LEU A 136 2.43 5.83 -1.61
CA LEU A 136 1.41 6.74 -2.08
C LEU A 136 1.68 7.01 -3.56
N ILE A 137 0.76 6.59 -4.41
CA ILE A 137 0.76 6.91 -5.85
C ILE A 137 -0.49 7.71 -6.13
N ASP A 138 -0.31 8.98 -6.48
CA ASP A 138 -1.36 9.83 -7.01
C ASP A 138 -1.09 10.19 -8.48
N ARG A 139 -2.01 9.79 -9.36
CA ARG A 139 -1.95 9.96 -10.81
C ARG A 139 -3.36 10.32 -11.34
N PRO A 140 -3.81 11.55 -11.13
CA PRO A 140 -5.14 11.99 -11.52
C PRO A 140 -5.37 11.94 -13.03
N SER A 141 -4.31 12.09 -13.84
CA SER A 141 -4.38 12.04 -15.31
C SER A 141 -4.87 10.70 -15.87
N ILE A 142 -4.78 9.63 -15.08
CA ILE A 142 -5.26 8.29 -15.44
C ILE A 142 -6.28 7.77 -14.41
N ASN A 143 -6.82 8.64 -13.55
CA ASN A 143 -7.74 8.26 -12.48
C ASN A 143 -7.21 7.11 -11.60
N SER A 144 -5.94 7.20 -11.20
CA SER A 144 -5.30 6.23 -10.32
C SER A 144 -4.82 6.90 -9.04
N PHE A 145 -5.24 6.35 -7.91
CA PHE A 145 -4.81 6.76 -6.58
C PHE A 145 -4.69 5.51 -5.71
N VAL A 146 -3.51 5.18 -5.19
CA VAL A 146 -3.35 4.09 -4.22
C VAL A 146 -2.49 4.54 -3.05
N ASN A 147 -2.90 4.18 -1.84
CA ASN A 147 -2.18 4.49 -0.62
C ASN A 147 -2.23 3.29 0.34
N GLY A 148 -1.12 3.02 1.02
CA GLY A 148 -1.06 2.05 2.09
C GLY A 148 0.20 1.22 2.11
N THR A 149 0.15 0.15 2.88
CA THR A 149 1.25 -0.73 3.23
C THR A 149 1.09 -2.09 2.55
N PHE A 150 2.20 -2.67 2.09
CA PHE A 150 2.25 -4.03 1.60
C PHE A 150 3.46 -4.77 2.16
N THR A 151 3.34 -6.08 2.24
CA THR A 151 4.44 -7.01 2.54
C THR A 151 4.43 -8.10 1.49
N VAL A 152 5.57 -8.32 0.83
CA VAL A 152 5.69 -9.31 -0.25
C VAL A 152 6.95 -10.16 -0.09
N PRO A 153 6.89 -11.46 -0.46
CA PRO A 153 8.04 -12.34 -0.35
C PRO A 153 9.15 -11.98 -1.36
N PHE A 154 10.40 -12.30 -1.01
CA PHE A 154 11.51 -12.35 -1.95
C PHE A 154 11.48 -13.68 -2.72
N CYS A 155 11.53 -13.57 -4.04
CA CYS A 155 11.65 -14.68 -4.96
C CYS A 155 13.13 -14.85 -5.34
N MET A 156 13.64 -16.06 -5.11
CA MET A 156 15.02 -16.46 -5.41
C MET A 156 15.15 -16.97 -6.85
#